data_AF-A0A9W9JUC5-F1
#
_entry.id   AF-A0A9W9JUC5-F1
#
_cell.length_a   1.000
_cell.length_b   1.000
_cell.length_c   1.000
_cell.angle_alpha   90.00
_cell.angle_beta   90.00
_cell.angle_gamma   90.00
#
_symmetry.space_group_name_H-M   'P 1'
#
loop_
_entity.id
_entity.type
_entity.pdbx_description
1 polymer ?
#
loop_
_entity_poly.entity_id
_entity_poly.type
_entity_poly.pdbx_seq_one_letter_code
_entity_poly.pdbx_strand_id
1 'polypeptide(L)'
;MSPGLLPGFFREFKRNYDFSATQRKHHIIPLAQVDERFITDTVGNGQPSVDTTARDRLESTAIAIQPPGRSPNPFDPSVCSPTLTQASSLNFCSDRAPNCQDWLRNYVNKLVEDGFIAGSAISVVQNAPNLL
;
A
#
# COMPACT_ATOMS: atom_id res chain seq x y z
N MET A 1 -30.90 -9.63 -2.18
CA MET A 1 -31.20 -8.19 -2.19
C MET A 1 -29.87 -7.44 -2.19
N SER A 2 -29.48 -6.87 -3.33
CA SER A 2 -28.49 -5.79 -3.40
C SER A 2 -29.20 -4.59 -3.99
N PRO A 3 -29.17 -3.46 -3.28
CA PRO A 3 -28.61 -2.27 -3.92
C PRO A 3 -27.82 -1.44 -2.90
N GLY A 4 -26.56 -1.11 -3.18
CA GLY A 4 -25.84 -0.21 -2.29
C GLY A 4 -24.38 0.01 -2.65
N LEU A 5 -24.11 1.22 -3.16
CA LEU A 5 -22.82 1.87 -3.36
C LEU A 5 -21.90 1.26 -4.41
N LEU A 6 -21.54 2.06 -5.42
CA LEU A 6 -20.21 2.01 -6.03
C LEU A 6 -19.23 2.37 -4.91
N PRO A 7 -18.45 1.45 -4.31
CA PRO A 7 -17.37 1.90 -3.47
C PRO A 7 -16.30 2.42 -4.41
N GLY A 8 -15.55 3.43 -3.98
CA GLY A 8 -14.32 3.80 -4.65
C GLY A 8 -13.27 2.68 -4.58
N PHE A 9 -12.01 3.05 -4.53
CA PHE A 9 -10.92 2.10 -4.28
C PHE A 9 -11.15 1.37 -2.96
N PHE A 10 -11.08 0.03 -2.97
CA PHE A 10 -11.14 -0.80 -1.77
C PHE A 10 -9.95 -1.78 -1.77
N ARG A 11 -9.55 -2.21 -0.56
CA ARG A 11 -8.45 -3.15 -0.35
C ARG A 11 -8.97 -4.58 -0.40
N GLU A 12 -8.23 -5.45 -1.07
CA GLU A 12 -8.52 -6.88 -1.19
C GLU A 12 -7.29 -7.72 -0.84
N PHE A 13 -7.51 -8.91 -0.29
CA PHE A 13 -6.49 -9.93 -0.10
C PHE A 13 -6.66 -11.01 -1.17
N LYS A 14 -5.62 -11.23 -1.97
CA LYS A 14 -5.56 -12.31 -2.96
C LYS A 14 -4.79 -13.49 -2.38
N ARG A 15 -5.49 -14.59 -2.14
CA ARG A 15 -4.93 -15.85 -1.63
C ARG A 15 -4.45 -16.71 -2.78
N ASN A 16 -3.39 -17.48 -2.56
CA ASN A 16 -2.82 -18.40 -3.55
C ASN A 16 -2.64 -17.72 -4.93
N TYR A 17 -2.24 -16.45 -4.93
CA TYR A 17 -2.15 -15.66 -6.14
C TYR A 17 -0.99 -16.15 -7.01
N ASP A 18 -1.29 -16.49 -8.25
CA ASP A 18 -0.29 -16.91 -9.22
C ASP A 18 0.26 -15.69 -9.97
N PHE A 19 1.53 -15.38 -9.75
CA PHE A 19 2.23 -14.30 -10.46
C PHE A 19 2.40 -14.57 -11.96
N SER A 20 2.30 -15.83 -12.41
CA SER A 20 2.34 -16.16 -13.84
C SER A 20 1.03 -15.82 -14.56
N ALA A 21 -0.08 -15.72 -13.82
CA ALA A 21 -1.39 -15.38 -14.37
C ALA A 21 -1.52 -13.90 -14.77
N THR A 22 -0.60 -13.02 -14.33
CA THR A 22 -0.61 -11.61 -14.73
C THR A 22 0.22 -11.37 -15.98
N GLN A 23 -0.37 -10.66 -16.95
CA GLN A 23 0.34 -10.21 -18.16
C GLN A 23 1.14 -8.92 -17.93
N ARG A 24 0.98 -8.26 -16.77
CA ARG A 24 1.69 -7.02 -16.47
C ARG A 24 3.13 -7.33 -16.10
N LYS A 25 4.07 -6.63 -16.74
CA LYS A 25 5.49 -6.64 -16.35
C LYS A 25 5.60 -6.23 -14.88
N HIS A 26 6.24 -7.07 -14.08
CA HIS A 26 6.42 -6.83 -12.65
C HIS A 26 7.82 -7.26 -12.21
N HIS A 27 8.26 -6.73 -11.07
CA HIS A 27 9.46 -7.16 -10.39
C HIS A 27 9.08 -7.65 -9.00
N ILE A 28 9.64 -8.79 -8.59
CA ILE A 28 9.46 -9.32 -7.24
C ILE A 28 10.67 -8.88 -6.43
N ILE A 29 10.43 -8.03 -5.43
CA ILE A 29 11.46 -7.52 -4.53
C ILE A 29 11.16 -8.09 -3.15
N PRO A 30 12.00 -8.97 -2.59
CA PRO A 30 11.84 -9.46 -1.23
C PRO A 30 11.90 -8.29 -0.24
N LEU A 31 10.83 -8.11 0.55
CA LEU A 31 10.72 -6.98 1.47
C LEU A 31 11.44 -7.25 2.80
N ALA A 32 11.09 -8.35 3.45
CA ALA A 32 11.64 -8.77 4.74
C ALA A 32 11.33 -10.25 5.01
N GLN A 33 12.05 -10.83 5.97
CA GLN A 33 11.66 -12.08 6.60
C GLN A 33 10.64 -11.80 7.71
N VAL A 34 9.67 -12.70 7.87
CA VAL A 34 8.63 -12.62 8.89
C VAL A 34 8.67 -13.91 9.70
N ASP A 35 8.57 -13.78 11.02
CA ASP A 35 8.47 -14.94 11.92
C ASP A 35 7.11 -15.64 11.72
N GLU A 36 7.11 -16.98 11.64
CA GLU A 36 5.91 -17.79 11.40
C GLU A 36 4.81 -17.52 12.43
N ARG A 37 5.15 -17.12 13.66
CA ARG A 37 4.17 -16.79 14.71
C ARG A 37 3.26 -15.61 14.37
N PHE A 38 3.64 -14.79 13.39
CA PHE A 38 2.87 -13.65 12.92
C PHE A 38 2.02 -13.97 11.69
N ILE A 39 2.15 -15.18 11.14
CA ILE A 39 1.46 -15.66 9.94
C ILE A 39 0.37 -16.65 10.36
N THR A 40 -0.75 -16.64 9.65
CA THR A 40 -1.81 -17.64 9.81
C THR A 40 -2.08 -18.29 8.46
N ASP A 41 -1.95 -19.62 8.41
CA ASP A 41 -2.14 -20.37 7.18
C ASP A 41 -3.54 -20.16 6.59
N THR A 42 -3.58 -20.01 5.28
CA THR A 42 -4.84 -19.89 4.56
C THR A 42 -5.51 -21.25 4.48
N VAL A 43 -6.53 -21.48 5.32
CA VAL A 43 -7.45 -22.61 5.17
C VAL A 43 -8.13 -22.55 3.79
N GLY A 44 -8.06 -23.64 3.03
CA GLY A 44 -8.63 -23.74 1.69
C GLY A 44 -8.15 -24.95 0.89
N ASN A 45 -8.52 -24.98 -0.38
CA ASN A 45 -8.19 -26.04 -1.35
C ASN A 45 -6.96 -25.69 -2.23
N GLY A 46 -6.17 -24.69 -1.82
CA GLY A 46 -5.02 -24.18 -2.58
C GLY A 46 -5.40 -23.40 -3.85
N GLN A 47 -6.69 -23.21 -4.15
CA GLN A 47 -7.11 -22.43 -5.32
C GLN A 47 -7.00 -20.93 -5.04
N PRO A 48 -6.77 -20.10 -6.08
CA PRO A 48 -6.82 -18.65 -5.95
C PRO A 48 -8.18 -18.18 -5.44
N SER A 49 -8.17 -17.25 -4.48
CA SER A 49 -9.40 -16.61 -3.99
C SER A 49 -9.15 -15.14 -3.65
N VAL A 50 -10.22 -14.35 -3.63
CA VAL A 50 -10.17 -12.94 -3.26
C VAL A 50 -11.16 -12.69 -2.13
N ASP A 51 -10.69 -12.05 -1.06
CA ASP A 51 -11.52 -11.67 0.08
C ASP A 51 -11.07 -10.32 0.68
N THR A 52 -11.76 -9.86 1.72
CA THR A 52 -11.46 -8.61 2.44
C THR A 52 -11.15 -8.83 3.92
N THR A 53 -11.03 -10.09 4.35
CA THR A 53 -10.92 -10.46 5.77
C THR A 53 -9.47 -10.67 6.13
N ALA A 54 -8.97 -9.87 7.07
CA ALA A 54 -7.65 -10.10 7.65
C ALA A 54 -7.65 -11.36 8.52
N ARG A 55 -6.62 -12.18 8.36
CA ARG A 55 -6.43 -13.45 9.08
C ARG A 55 -5.23 -13.41 10.02
N ASP A 56 -4.19 -12.70 9.62
CA ASP A 56 -2.95 -12.59 10.40
C ASP A 56 -2.66 -11.16 10.86
N ARG A 57 -1.52 -10.98 11.55
CA ARG A 57 -1.13 -9.67 12.10
C ARG A 57 -0.77 -8.66 11.02
N LEU A 58 -0.12 -9.10 9.93
CA LEU A 58 0.27 -8.24 8.83
C LEU A 58 -0.97 -7.71 8.11
N GLU A 59 -1.92 -8.57 7.82
CA GLU A 59 -3.19 -8.22 7.21
C GLU A 59 -4.03 -7.32 8.10
N SER A 60 -4.04 -7.58 9.41
CA SER A 60 -4.74 -6.73 10.38
C SER A 60 -4.17 -5.32 10.37
N THR A 61 -2.84 -5.18 10.32
CA THR A 61 -2.17 -3.89 10.17
C THR A 61 -2.49 -3.23 8.82
N ALA A 62 -2.51 -4.00 7.74
CA ALA A 62 -2.92 -3.50 6.41
C ALA A 62 -4.37 -2.99 6.42
N ILE A 63 -5.25 -3.58 7.25
CA ILE A 63 -6.61 -3.08 7.46
C ILE A 63 -6.64 -1.75 8.20
N ALA A 64 -5.84 -1.63 9.27
CA ALA A 64 -5.82 -0.46 10.15
C ALA A 64 -5.29 0.80 9.45
N ILE A 65 -4.35 0.66 8.52
CA ILE A 65 -3.83 1.81 7.76
C ILE A 65 -4.83 2.20 6.66
N GLN A 66 -5.39 3.41 6.77
CA GLN A 66 -6.35 3.93 5.80
C GLN A 66 -5.70 4.09 4.42
N PRO A 67 -6.26 3.46 3.36
CA PRO A 67 -5.81 3.69 2.00
C PRO A 67 -6.09 5.12 1.56
N PRO A 68 -5.33 5.66 0.59
CA PRO A 68 -5.61 6.96 0.02
C PRO A 68 -7.03 6.98 -0.56
N GLY A 69 -7.77 8.03 -0.23
CA GLY A 69 -9.04 8.32 -0.89
C GLY A 69 -8.84 8.70 -2.36
N ARG A 70 -9.94 8.80 -3.10
CA ARG A 70 -9.92 9.39 -4.45
C ARG A 70 -9.38 10.83 -4.34
N SER A 71 -8.32 11.15 -5.09
CA SER A 71 -7.87 12.54 -5.20
C SER A 71 -9.04 13.39 -5.74
N PRO A 72 -9.42 14.50 -5.07
CA PRO A 72 -10.44 15.40 -5.59
C PRO A 72 -10.02 16.02 -6.93
N ASN A 73 -8.72 16.11 -7.23
CA ASN A 73 -8.22 16.61 -8.49
C ASN A 73 -7.02 15.79 -9.02
N PRO A 74 -7.25 14.68 -9.75
CA PRO A 74 -6.21 13.76 -10.18
C PRO A 74 -5.33 14.27 -11.35
N PHE A 75 -5.66 15.40 -11.96
CA PHE A 75 -4.94 15.97 -13.11
C PHE A 75 -4.46 17.40 -12.88
N ASP A 76 -4.48 17.89 -11.65
CA ASP A 76 -4.11 19.27 -11.34
C ASP A 76 -2.59 19.43 -11.20
N PRO A 77 -1.92 20.13 -12.12
CA PRO A 77 -0.48 20.35 -12.05
C PRO A 77 -0.09 21.36 -10.96
N SER A 78 -1.04 22.06 -10.34
CA SER A 78 -0.78 23.06 -9.30
C SER A 78 -0.53 22.47 -7.91
N VAL A 79 -0.72 21.15 -7.74
CA VAL A 79 -0.56 20.47 -6.45
C VAL A 79 0.93 20.31 -6.06
N CYS A 80 1.87 20.51 -6.97
CA CYS A 80 3.29 20.81 -6.67
C CYS A 80 4.05 21.11 -7.98
N SER A 81 4.21 22.38 -8.34
CA SER A 81 5.27 22.78 -9.27
C SER A 81 6.33 23.55 -8.48
N PRO A 82 7.59 23.10 -8.39
CA PRO A 82 8.67 23.92 -7.86
C PRO A 82 9.11 24.88 -8.95
N THR A 83 8.25 25.83 -9.32
CA THR A 83 8.71 26.92 -10.18
C THR A 83 9.41 27.93 -9.28
N LEU A 84 10.74 27.84 -9.31
CA LEU A 84 11.73 28.80 -8.83
C LEU A 84 11.14 30.15 -8.42
N THR A 85 11.14 30.47 -7.12
CA THR A 85 11.54 31.77 -6.57
C THR A 85 11.37 31.80 -5.05
N GLN A 86 12.35 32.46 -4.43
CA GLN A 86 12.52 32.59 -2.99
C GLN A 86 11.42 33.39 -2.30
N ALA A 87 11.17 32.95 -1.07
CA ALA A 87 11.02 33.74 0.15
C ALA A 87 9.61 34.00 0.71
N SER A 88 9.52 33.51 1.96
CA SER A 88 8.90 34.15 3.12
C SER A 88 7.38 34.19 3.22
N SER A 89 6.91 33.30 4.10
CA SER A 89 5.74 33.43 4.97
C SER A 89 4.40 32.87 4.44
N LEU A 90 3.95 31.85 5.20
CA LEU A 90 2.69 31.11 5.15
C LEU A 90 2.55 30.07 4.04
N ASN A 91 3.29 28.98 4.24
CA ASN A 91 2.92 27.58 4.00
C ASN A 91 1.49 27.35 3.49
N PHE A 92 1.30 27.31 2.17
CA PHE A 92 0.13 26.67 1.58
C PHE A 92 0.44 26.10 0.19
N CYS A 93 1.54 25.35 0.07
CA CYS A 93 1.56 24.25 -0.90
C CYS A 93 0.83 23.12 -0.19
N SER A 94 -0.45 22.91 -0.54
CA SER A 94 -1.22 21.79 0.00
C SER A 94 -0.48 20.50 -0.38
N ASP A 95 -0.05 19.77 0.65
CA ASP A 95 0.69 18.52 0.52
C ASP A 95 0.07 17.66 -0.58
N ARG A 96 0.92 17.14 -1.48
CA ARG A 96 0.53 16.22 -2.55
C ARG A 96 -0.49 15.22 -2.01
N ALA A 97 -1.63 15.06 -2.70
CA ALA A 97 -2.64 14.09 -2.32
C ALA A 97 -2.00 12.70 -2.09
N PRO A 98 -2.20 12.06 -0.92
CA PRO A 98 -1.64 10.75 -0.64
C PRO A 98 -2.01 9.74 -1.73
N ASN A 99 -1.07 8.89 -2.10
CA ASN A 99 -1.24 7.87 -3.12
C ASN A 99 -0.86 6.48 -2.59
N CYS A 100 -0.96 5.46 -3.45
CA CYS A 100 -0.71 4.07 -3.04
C CYS A 100 0.72 3.83 -2.54
N GLN A 101 1.70 4.62 -2.99
CA GLN A 101 3.08 4.51 -2.52
C GLN A 101 3.22 5.04 -1.08
N ASP A 102 2.50 6.10 -0.72
CA ASP A 102 2.47 6.63 0.64
C ASP A 102 1.84 5.63 1.60
N TRP A 103 0.76 4.97 1.16
CA TRP A 103 0.14 3.88 1.92
C TRP A 103 1.10 2.72 2.16
N LEU A 104 1.80 2.27 1.12
CA LEU A 104 2.78 1.18 1.26
C LEU A 104 3.89 1.54 2.26
N ARG A 105 4.39 2.79 2.23
CA ARG A 105 5.37 3.29 3.20
C ARG A 105 4.83 3.28 4.63
N ASN A 106 3.62 3.80 4.84
CA ASN A 106 2.98 3.82 6.16
C ASN A 106 2.72 2.41 6.69
N TYR A 107 2.28 1.51 5.83
CA TYR A 107 2.10 0.10 6.16
C TYR A 107 3.41 -0.54 6.62
N VAL A 108 4.49 -0.40 5.84
CA VAL A 108 5.80 -0.99 6.17
C VAL A 108 6.40 -0.37 7.44
N ASN A 109 6.29 0.95 7.62
CA ASN A 109 6.70 1.60 8.87
C ASN A 109 5.95 1.00 10.07
N LYS A 110 4.64 0.80 9.94
CA LYS A 110 3.84 0.23 11.02
C LYS A 110 4.24 -1.21 11.36
N LEU A 111 4.53 -2.03 10.35
CA LEU A 111 5.04 -3.39 10.58
C LEU A 111 6.39 -3.40 11.32
N VAL A 112 7.26 -2.42 11.05
CA VAL A 112 8.55 -2.27 11.75
C VAL A 112 8.34 -1.79 13.18
N GLU A 113 7.48 -0.79 13.39
CA GLU A 113 7.13 -0.27 14.72
C GLU A 113 6.53 -1.35 15.62
N ASP A 114 5.67 -2.20 15.06
CA ASP A 114 5.04 -3.30 15.78
C ASP A 114 5.98 -4.53 15.94
N GLY A 115 7.21 -4.46 15.40
CA GLY A 115 8.22 -5.50 15.53
C GLY A 115 7.93 -6.77 14.73
N PHE A 116 7.09 -6.69 13.70
CA PHE A 116 6.75 -7.83 12.82
C PHE A 116 7.83 -8.09 11.76
N ILE A 117 8.54 -7.05 11.34
CA ILE A 117 9.65 -7.13 10.38
C ILE A 117 10.82 -6.24 10.80
N ALA A 118 12.01 -6.53 10.27
CA ALA A 118 13.21 -5.73 10.53
C ALA A 118 13.13 -4.34 9.88
N GLY A 119 13.73 -3.34 10.53
CA GLY A 119 13.77 -1.95 10.04
C GLY A 119 14.42 -1.76 8.67
N SER A 120 15.25 -2.71 8.22
CA SER A 120 15.82 -2.73 6.86
C SER A 120 14.75 -2.75 5.76
N ALA A 121 13.53 -3.21 6.06
CA ALA A 121 12.41 -3.21 5.12
C ALA A 121 12.06 -1.80 4.60
N ILE A 122 12.26 -0.77 5.45
CA ILE A 122 12.03 0.63 5.06
C ILE A 122 12.96 1.02 3.91
N SER A 123 14.24 0.65 4.00
CA SER A 123 15.22 0.91 2.95
C SER A 123 14.91 0.16 1.66
N VAL A 124 14.34 -1.05 1.74
CA VAL A 124 13.90 -1.79 0.53
C VAL A 124 12.80 -1.03 -0.20
N VAL A 125 11.78 -0.53 0.51
CA VAL A 125 10.71 0.28 -0.11
C VAL A 125 11.24 1.58 -0.69
N GLN A 126 12.15 2.26 0.02
CA GLN A 126 12.73 3.53 -0.43
C GLN A 126 13.57 3.39 -1.71
N ASN A 127 14.27 2.26 -1.87
CA ASN A 127 15.15 2.01 -3.01
C ASN A 127 14.48 1.20 -4.14
N ALA A 128 13.19 0.86 -3.99
CA ALA A 128 12.46 0.13 -5.02
C ALA A 128 12.37 0.95 -6.32
N PRO A 129 12.52 0.33 -7.50
CA PRO A 129 12.45 1.04 -8.78
C PRO A 129 11.11 1.74 -8.96
N ASN A 130 11.14 2.99 -9.37
CA ASN A 130 9.95 3.72 -9.78
C ASN A 130 9.63 3.30 -11.23
N LEU A 131 8.77 2.30 -11.37
CA LEU A 131 8.30 1.84 -12.67
C LEU A 131 7.18 2.78 -13.12
N LEU A 132 7.55 3.86 -13.81
CA LEU A 132 6.63 4.71 -14.57
C LEU A 132 6.14 3.98 -15.82
#